data_AF-A0A7J4L6S4-F1
#
_entry.id   AF-A0A7J4L6S4-F1
#
_cell.length_a   1.000
_cell.length_b   1.000
_cell.length_c   1.000
_cell.angle_alpha   90.00
_cell.angle_beta   90.00
_cell.angle_gamma   90.00
#
_symmetry.space_group_name_H-M   'P 1'
#
loop_
_entity.id
_entity.type
_entity.pdbx_description
1 polymer ?
#
loop_
_entity_poly.entity_id
_entity_poly.type
_entity_poly.pdbx_seq_one_letter_code
_entity_poly.pdbx_strand_id
1 'polypeptide(L)'
;MALPILLIAQVSASLTSLAGIIAMIMTFAATRGLSRDSFRSLIFKSGLFLIISVIGVTAMSAYHITAGMGLVMATELLENLWYFFMFLALIFSLYFSYTVVRFGKPFVRK
;
A
#
# COMPACT_ATOMS: atom_id res chain seq x y z
N MET A 1 -17.93 22.98 12.02
CA MET A 1 -16.45 22.90 11.87
C MET A 1 -15.95 21.63 11.12
N ALA A 2 -16.81 20.70 10.69
CA ALA A 2 -16.38 19.43 10.06
C ALA A 2 -16.01 19.50 8.56
N LEU A 3 -16.50 20.50 7.82
CA LEU A 3 -16.28 20.65 6.37
C LEU A 3 -14.80 20.75 5.92
N PRO A 4 -13.94 21.57 6.54
CA PRO A 4 -12.56 21.70 6.09
C PRO A 4 -11.73 20.43 6.35
N ILE A 5 -11.99 19.71 7.44
CA ILE A 5 -11.27 18.47 7.79
C ILE A 5 -11.58 17.37 6.77
N LEU A 6 -12.86 17.23 6.38
CA LEU A 6 -13.29 16.24 5.41
C LEU A 6 -12.66 16.49 4.02
N LEU A 7 -12.60 17.77 3.61
CA LEU A 7 -11.98 18.15 2.34
C LEU A 7 -10.48 17.85 2.32
N ILE A 8 -9.76 18.18 3.40
CA ILE A 8 -8.33 17.85 3.54
C ILE A 8 -8.13 16.34 3.43
N ALA A 9 -8.93 15.55 4.15
CA ALA A 9 -8.84 14.09 4.11
C ALA A 9 -9.07 13.52 2.70
N GLN A 10 -10.08 14.01 1.98
CA GLN A 10 -10.37 13.60 0.60
C GLN A 10 -9.23 13.94 -0.37
N VAL A 11 -8.67 15.16 -0.27
CA VAL A 11 -7.57 15.61 -1.12
C VAL A 11 -6.29 14.81 -0.82
N SER A 12 -5.94 14.66 0.46
CA SER A 12 -4.77 13.88 0.87
C SER A 12 -4.88 12.40 0.45
N ALA A 13 -6.04 11.78 0.60
CA ALA A 13 -6.26 10.39 0.21
C ALA A 13 -6.16 10.21 -1.33
N SER A 14 -6.70 11.17 -2.09
CA SER A 14 -6.61 11.18 -3.55
C SER A 14 -5.16 11.34 -4.04
N LEU A 15 -4.42 12.31 -3.48
CA LEU A 15 -3.00 12.53 -3.81
C LEU A 15 -2.15 11.31 -3.46
N THR A 16 -2.41 10.68 -2.30
CA THR A 16 -1.69 9.47 -1.87
C THR A 16 -1.96 8.31 -2.81
N SER A 17 -3.21 8.14 -3.26
CA SER A 17 -3.58 7.09 -4.22
C SER A 17 -2.86 7.29 -5.56
N LEU A 18 -2.83 8.52 -6.08
CA LEU A 18 -2.10 8.86 -7.31
C LEU A 18 -0.60 8.60 -7.19
N ALA A 19 0.02 9.07 -6.10
CA ALA A 19 1.44 8.82 -5.84
C ALA A 19 1.76 7.33 -5.76
N GLY A 20 0.89 6.55 -5.12
CA GLY A 20 1.02 5.11 -5.03
C GLY A 20 0.91 4.40 -6.38
N ILE A 21 0.00 4.83 -7.27
CA ILE A 21 -0.09 4.32 -8.64
C ILE A 21 1.20 4.60 -9.43
N ILE A 22 1.73 5.83 -9.32
CA ILE A 22 3.01 6.19 -9.96
C ILE A 22 4.14 5.30 -9.42
N ALA A 23 4.21 5.11 -8.11
CA ALA A 23 5.20 4.22 -7.48
C ALA A 23 5.09 2.77 -7.97
N MET A 24 3.87 2.25 -8.16
CA MET A 24 3.65 0.92 -8.75
C MET A 24 4.17 0.84 -10.19
N ILE A 25 3.87 1.83 -11.03
CA ILE A 25 4.35 1.89 -12.42
C ILE A 25 5.88 1.90 -12.45
N MET A 26 6.52 2.74 -11.64
CA MET A 26 7.98 2.82 -11.54
C MET A 26 8.59 1.50 -11.05
N THR A 27 7.98 0.86 -10.06
CA THR A 27 8.44 -0.44 -9.54
C THR A 27 8.36 -1.51 -10.62
N PHE A 28 7.26 -1.55 -11.37
CA PHE A 28 7.09 -2.49 -12.48
C PHE A 28 8.09 -2.23 -13.61
N ALA A 29 8.31 -0.97 -13.98
CA ALA A 29 9.35 -0.59 -14.95
C ALA A 29 10.75 -1.02 -14.47
N ALA A 30 11.09 -0.81 -13.20
CA ALA A 30 12.35 -1.23 -12.61
C ALA A 30 12.53 -2.76 -12.64
N THR A 31 11.48 -3.55 -12.40
CA THR A 31 11.57 -5.03 -12.46
C THR A 31 11.84 -5.59 -13.86
N ARG A 32 11.46 -4.87 -14.93
CA ARG A 32 11.61 -5.37 -16.31
C ARG A 32 13.06 -5.41 -16.78
N GLY A 33 13.92 -4.54 -16.25
CA GLY A 33 15.33 -4.43 -16.65
C GLY A 33 16.31 -5.29 -15.85
N LEU A 34 15.84 -6.05 -14.86
CA LEU A 34 16.70 -6.75 -13.90
C LEU A 34 16.88 -8.23 -14.23
N SER A 35 18.13 -8.70 -14.09
CA SER A 35 18.48 -10.11 -14.07
C SER A 35 17.70 -10.84 -12.96
N ARG A 36 17.52 -12.15 -13.09
CA ARG A 36 16.84 -12.96 -12.08
C ARG A 36 17.77 -13.20 -10.89
N ASP A 37 17.93 -12.20 -10.04
CA ASP A 37 18.72 -12.27 -8.82
C ASP A 37 17.87 -11.92 -7.58
N SER A 38 18.52 -11.90 -6.43
CA SER A 38 17.91 -11.55 -5.14
C SER A 38 17.37 -10.11 -5.12
N PHE A 39 17.90 -9.21 -5.95
CA PHE A 39 17.46 -7.82 -6.07
C PHE A 39 16.13 -7.71 -6.83
N ARG A 40 15.95 -8.49 -7.89
CA ARG A 40 14.64 -8.59 -8.57
C ARG A 40 13.55 -9.13 -7.65
N SER A 41 13.87 -10.12 -6.80
CA SER A 41 12.91 -10.64 -5.80
C SER A 41 12.53 -9.57 -4.77
N LEU A 42 13.50 -8.75 -4.35
CA LEU A 42 13.28 -7.63 -3.44
C LEU A 42 12.30 -6.61 -4.04
N ILE A 43 12.55 -6.16 -5.27
CA ILE A 43 11.71 -5.16 -5.94
C ILE A 43 10.31 -5.70 -6.21
N PHE A 44 10.18 -6.97 -6.59
CA PHE A 44 8.87 -7.59 -6.77
C PHE A 44 8.05 -7.61 -5.48
N LYS A 45 8.67 -7.97 -4.34
CA LYS A 45 8.03 -7.91 -3.02
C LYS A 45 7.66 -6.48 -2.63
N SER A 46 8.52 -5.49 -2.89
CA SER A 46 8.20 -4.08 -2.69
C SER A 46 7.00 -3.63 -3.54
N GLY A 47 6.89 -4.10 -4.78
CA GLY A 47 5.73 -3.84 -5.63
C GLY A 47 4.45 -4.44 -5.07
N LEU A 48 4.52 -5.64 -4.51
CA LEU A 48 3.39 -6.32 -3.88
C LEU A 48 2.91 -5.57 -2.62
N PHE A 49 3.84 -5.06 -1.82
CA PHE A 49 3.53 -4.16 -0.70
C PHE A 49 2.81 -2.88 -1.15
N LEU A 50 3.30 -2.26 -2.23
CA LEU A 50 2.68 -1.06 -2.79
C LEU A 50 1.26 -1.33 -3.28
N ILE A 51 1.00 -2.47 -3.92
CA ILE A 51 -0.35 -2.86 -4.35
C ILE A 51 -1.30 -2.93 -3.15
N ILE A 52 -0.93 -3.65 -2.10
CA ILE A 52 -1.74 -3.79 -0.87
C ILE A 52 -2.03 -2.40 -0.27
N SER A 53 -1.00 -1.57 -0.18
CA SER A 53 -1.10 -0.22 0.40
C SER A 53 -2.01 0.69 -0.44
N VAL A 54 -1.88 0.66 -1.76
CA VAL A 54 -2.70 1.48 -2.67
C VAL A 54 -4.16 1.07 -2.62
N ILE A 55 -4.46 -0.24 -2.57
CA ILE A 55 -5.85 -0.71 -2.43
C ILE A 55 -6.44 -0.20 -1.10
N GLY A 56 -5.69 -0.29 0.00
CA GLY A 56 -6.12 0.22 1.30
C GLY A 56 -6.40 1.73 1.30
N VAL A 57 -5.49 2.53 0.74
CA VAL A 57 -5.66 3.99 0.65
C VAL A 57 -6.82 4.37 -0.30
N THR A 58 -7.02 3.60 -1.37
CA THR A 58 -8.15 3.79 -2.29
C THR A 58 -9.48 3.50 -1.58
N ALA A 59 -9.54 2.44 -0.76
CA ALA A 59 -10.70 2.14 0.07
C ALA A 59 -11.01 3.30 1.04
N MET A 60 -9.99 3.88 1.67
CA MET A 60 -10.16 5.06 2.54
C MET A 60 -10.64 6.31 1.77
N SER A 61 -10.15 6.48 0.54
CA SER A 61 -10.59 7.57 -0.34
C SER A 61 -12.07 7.43 -0.67
N ALA A 62 -12.51 6.22 -1.04
CA ALA A 62 -13.90 5.90 -1.30
C ALA A 62 -14.77 6.00 -0.03
N TYR A 63 -14.23 5.63 1.14
CA TYR A 63 -14.91 5.81 2.43
C TYR A 63 -15.29 7.27 2.64
N HIS A 64 -14.35 8.21 2.46
CA HIS A 64 -14.64 9.64 2.64
C HIS A 64 -15.65 10.21 1.63
N ILE A 65 -15.76 9.61 0.44
CA ILE A 65 -16.75 10.00 -0.57
C ILE A 65 -18.13 9.48 -0.16
N THR A 66 -18.23 8.18 0.15
CA THR A 66 -19.51 7.54 0.51
C THR A 66 -20.08 8.06 1.83
N ALA A 67 -19.21 8.36 2.80
CA ALA A 67 -19.59 8.99 4.07
C ALA A 67 -20.18 10.39 3.84
N GLY A 68 -19.59 11.17 2.92
CA GLY A 68 -20.11 12.47 2.53
C GLY A 68 -21.47 12.42 1.81
N MET A 69 -21.81 11.27 1.22
CA MET A 69 -23.10 11.03 0.53
C MET A 69 -24.15 10.38 1.43
N GLY A 70 -23.82 10.00 2.68
CA GLY A 70 -24.75 9.34 3.60
C GLY A 70 -25.02 7.86 3.31
N LEU A 71 -24.15 7.18 2.55
CA LEU A 71 -24.32 5.78 2.15
C LEU A 71 -23.79 4.80 3.22
N VAL A 72 -24.53 4.61 4.31
CA VAL A 72 -24.11 3.86 5.52
C VAL A 72 -23.48 2.49 5.22
N MET A 73 -24.17 1.63 4.46
CA MET A 73 -23.69 0.27 4.13
C MET A 73 -22.37 0.28 3.34
N ALA A 74 -22.22 1.21 2.39
CA ALA A 74 -20.99 1.31 1.60
C ALA A 74 -19.83 1.85 2.44
N THR A 75 -20.11 2.81 3.32
CA THR A 75 -19.14 3.41 4.24
C THR A 75 -18.54 2.36 5.18
N GLU A 76 -19.37 1.55 5.84
CA GLU A 76 -18.90 0.49 6.75
C GLU A 76 -18.06 -0.57 6.01
N LEU A 77 -18.47 -0.97 4.81
CA LEU A 77 -17.71 -1.93 4.00
C LEU A 77 -16.32 -1.38 3.64
N LEU A 78 -16.25 -0.12 3.21
CA LEU A 78 -15.00 0.53 2.81
C LEU A 78 -14.06 0.76 3.98
N GLU A 79 -14.59 1.08 5.15
CA GLU A 79 -13.81 1.20 6.38
C GLU A 79 -13.19 -0.15 6.77
N ASN A 80 -13.99 -1.23 6.75
CA ASN A 80 -13.50 -2.58 7.02
C ASN A 80 -12.44 -3.04 6.01
N LEU A 81 -12.63 -2.73 4.73
CA LEU A 81 -11.63 -3.00 3.69
C LEU A 81 -10.33 -2.24 3.98
N TRP A 82 -10.41 -0.96 4.34
CA TRP A 82 -9.23 -0.18 4.70
C TRP A 82 -8.47 -0.80 5.87
N TYR A 83 -9.15 -1.15 6.97
CA TYR A 83 -8.50 -1.82 8.11
C TYR A 83 -7.85 -3.14 7.72
N PHE A 84 -8.54 -3.96 6.92
CA PHE A 84 -8.01 -5.24 6.46
C PHE A 84 -6.73 -5.07 5.63
N PHE A 85 -6.72 -4.13 4.67
CA PHE A 85 -5.54 -3.87 3.84
C PHE A 85 -4.38 -3.25 4.63
N MET A 86 -4.66 -2.36 5.58
CA MET A 86 -3.63 -1.82 6.48
C MET A 86 -3.00 -2.93 7.34
N PHE A 87 -3.81 -3.84 7.87
CA PHE A 87 -3.33 -4.99 8.63
C PHE A 87 -2.45 -5.92 7.78
N LEU A 88 -2.88 -6.23 6.55
CA LEU A 88 -2.07 -7.00 5.60
C LEU A 88 -0.76 -6.29 5.25
N ALA A 89 -0.81 -4.97 5.03
CA ALA A 89 0.39 -4.18 4.75
C ALA A 89 1.39 -4.23 5.91
N LEU A 90 0.91 -4.17 7.15
CA LEU A 90 1.74 -4.31 8.35
C LEU A 90 2.39 -5.70 8.45
N ILE A 91 1.61 -6.78 8.29
CA ILE A 91 2.15 -8.15 8.28
C ILE A 91 3.21 -8.29 7.20
N PHE A 92 2.91 -7.81 5.99
CA PHE A 92 3.84 -7.88 4.87
C PHE A 92 5.12 -7.08 5.15
N SER A 93 5.00 -5.88 5.71
CA SER A 93 6.14 -5.02 6.06
C SER A 93 7.05 -5.67 7.10
N LEU A 94 6.47 -6.31 8.12
CA LEU A 94 7.23 -7.06 9.13
C LEU A 94 7.97 -8.25 8.51
N TYR A 95 7.27 -9.05 7.70
CA TYR A 95 7.86 -10.18 6.98
C TYR A 95 8.97 -9.75 6.02
N PHE A 96 8.75 -8.68 5.28
CA PHE A 96 9.72 -8.14 4.34
C PHE A 96 10.94 -7.58 5.05
N SER A 97 10.75 -6.79 6.10
CA SER A 97 11.83 -6.25 6.94
C SER A 97 12.69 -7.38 7.52
N TYR A 98 12.07 -8.47 8.00
CA TYR A 98 12.79 -9.65 8.45
C TYR A 98 13.64 -10.30 7.34
N THR A 99 13.12 -10.34 6.12
CA THR A 99 13.83 -10.86 4.94
C THR A 99 15.02 -9.96 4.57
N VAL A 100 14.85 -8.63 4.62
CA VAL A 100 15.91 -7.66 4.31
C VAL A 100 17.03 -7.71 5.34
N VAL A 101 16.74 -7.90 6.63
CA VAL A 101 17.76 -8.09 7.69
C VAL A 101 18.66 -9.30 7.42
N ARG A 102 18.18 -10.29 6.68
CA ARG A 102 18.94 -11.46 6.25
C ARG A 102 19.71 -11.23 4.93
N PHE A 103 19.43 -10.15 4.21
CA PHE A 103 20.09 -9.79 2.96
C PHE A 103 21.50 -9.27 3.26
N GLY A 104 22.52 -9.93 2.70
CA GLY A 104 23.93 -9.54 2.89
C GLY A 104 24.67 -10.19 4.07
N LYS A 105 24.01 -10.99 4.92
CA LYS A 105 24.74 -11.83 5.88
C LYS A 105 25.24 -13.10 5.15
N PRO A 106 26.55 -13.43 5.20
CA PRO A 106 27.02 -14.70 4.67
C PRO A 106 26.28 -15.83 5.38
N PHE A 107 25.72 -16.78 4.63
CA PHE A 107 25.26 -18.04 5.19
C PHE A 107 26.47 -18.75 5.78
N VAL A 108 26.75 -18.52 7.06
CA VAL A 108 27.67 -19.36 7.83
C VAL A 108 26.96 -20.70 7.95
N ARG A 109 27.21 -21.59 6.97
CA ARG A 109 26.93 -23.01 7.11
C ARG A 109 27.76 -23.49 8.30
N LYS A 110 27.08 -23.97 9.34
CA LYS A 110 27.66 -25.00 10.19
C LYS A 110 27.57 -26.32 9.46
#